data_AF-A0A968I4M2-F1
#
_entry.id   AF-A0A968I4M2-F1
#
_cell.length_a   1.000
_cell.length_b   1.000
_cell.length_c   1.000
_cell.angle_alpha   90.00
_cell.angle_beta   90.00
_cell.angle_gamma   90.00
#
_symmetry.space_group_name_H-M   'P 1'
#
loop_
_entity.id
_entity.type
_entity.pdbx_description
1 polymer ?
#
loop_
_entity_poly.entity_id
_entity_poly.type
_entity_poly.pdbx_seq_one_letter_code
_entity_poly.pdbx_strand_id
1 'polypeptide(L)'
;GVPEARSVYFDLWHGECREGRAATAHDLETAPYVISADAFTWKQVLEGKLEPISGLLRGKLKLTKGNMAVLARYVLAAKELVNGSKAVPTQFPGEE
;
A
#
# COMPACT_ATOMS: atom_id res chain seq x y z
N GLY A 1 0.29 2.47 19.10
CA GLY A 1 -0.02 3.08 17.78
C GLY A 1 1.26 3.59 17.14
N VAL A 2 1.24 4.04 15.88
CA VAL A 2 2.42 4.65 15.25
C VAL A 2 2.38 6.16 15.52
N PRO A 3 3.38 6.73 16.22
CA PRO A 3 3.36 8.14 16.62
C PRO A 3 3.57 9.11 15.44
N GLU A 4 4.25 8.65 14.39
CA GLU A 4 4.58 9.44 13.21
C GLU A 4 4.05 8.77 11.94
N ALA A 5 3.56 9.55 10.99
CA ALA A 5 3.15 9.01 9.70
C ALA A 5 4.35 8.36 8.99
N ARG A 6 4.16 7.12 8.53
CA ARG A 6 5.16 6.38 7.75
C ARG A 6 4.55 5.95 6.43
N SER A 7 5.36 5.91 5.38
CA SER A 7 4.94 5.49 4.05
C SER A 7 6.08 4.80 3.33
N VAL A 8 5.74 3.90 2.41
CA VAL A 8 6.69 3.18 1.56
C VAL A 8 6.42 3.61 0.12
N TYR A 9 7.49 3.90 -0.60
CA TYR A 9 7.45 4.21 -2.02
C TYR A 9 7.85 2.96 -2.82
N PHE A 10 7.12 2.73 -3.91
CA PHE A 10 7.41 1.70 -4.89
C PHE A 10 7.46 2.32 -6.28
N ASP A 11 8.56 2.12 -6.99
CA ASP A 11 8.66 2.41 -8.41
C ASP A 11 8.25 1.18 -9.22
N LEU A 12 7.01 1.22 -9.74
CA LEU A 12 6.41 0.12 -10.49
C LEU A 12 6.32 0.46 -11.98
N TRP A 13 6.89 -0.40 -12.83
CA TRP A 13 6.92 -0.19 -14.27
C TRP A 13 6.73 -1.50 -15.03
N HIS A 14 5.67 -1.58 -15.84
CA HIS A 14 5.39 -2.73 -16.73
C HIS A 14 5.47 -4.12 -16.04
N GLY A 15 5.08 -4.20 -14.76
CA GLY A 15 5.11 -5.45 -13.98
C GLY A 15 6.39 -5.67 -13.17
N GLU A 16 7.36 -4.76 -13.27
CA GLU A 16 8.59 -4.79 -12.47
C GLU A 16 8.53 -3.76 -11.33
N CYS A 17 9.13 -4.13 -10.19
CA CYS A 17 9.42 -3.21 -9.09
C CYS A 17 10.89 -2.81 -9.19
N ARG A 18 11.17 -1.58 -9.65
CA ARG A 18 12.52 -1.07 -9.90
C ARG A 18 13.19 -0.54 -8.63
N GLU A 19 12.38 -0.05 -7.69
CA GLU A 19 12.82 0.46 -6.39
C GLU A 19 11.71 0.27 -5.34
N GLY A 20 12.11 -0.06 -4.11
CA GLY A 20 11.25 -0.06 -2.94
C GLY A 20 12.00 0.51 -1.75
N ARG A 21 11.48 1.59 -1.13
CA ARG A 21 12.15 2.29 -0.01
C ARG A 21 11.17 3.07 0.85
N ALA A 22 11.63 3.59 1.99
CA ALA A 22 10.87 4.57 2.75
C ALA A 22 10.55 5.78 1.86
N ALA A 23 9.28 6.21 1.88
CA ALA A 23 8.83 7.36 1.11
C ALA A 23 9.29 8.66 1.76
N THR A 24 9.66 9.61 0.92
CA THR A 24 9.94 11.01 1.27
C THR A 24 8.69 11.86 1.04
N ALA A 25 8.73 13.12 1.51
CA ALA A 25 7.67 14.08 1.19
C ALA A 25 7.51 14.30 -0.32
N HIS A 26 8.62 14.29 -1.07
CA HIS A 26 8.60 14.45 -2.52
C HIS A 26 7.91 13.28 -3.23
N ASP A 27 8.09 12.06 -2.75
CA ASP A 27 7.40 10.89 -3.31
C ASP A 27 5.89 11.00 -3.13
N LEU A 28 5.44 11.44 -1.94
CA LEU A 28 4.01 11.63 -1.68
C LEU A 28 3.40 12.72 -2.57
N GLU A 29 4.17 13.77 -2.87
CA GLU A 29 3.74 14.84 -3.76
C GLU A 29 3.68 14.39 -5.23
N THR A 30 4.67 13.62 -5.68
CA THR A 30 4.85 13.30 -7.11
C THR A 30 4.21 11.99 -7.54
N ALA A 31 4.12 11.00 -6.66
CA ALA A 31 3.60 9.66 -7.00
C ALA A 31 2.20 9.75 -7.63
N PRO A 32 1.92 9.00 -8.70
CA PRO A 32 0.62 9.05 -9.38
C PRO A 32 -0.53 8.48 -8.53
N TYR A 33 -0.20 7.62 -7.56
CA TYR A 33 -1.14 6.99 -6.64
C TYR A 33 -0.60 7.07 -5.22
N VAL A 34 -1.46 7.44 -4.27
CA VAL A 34 -1.15 7.42 -2.84
C VAL A 34 -2.33 6.82 -2.09
N ILE A 35 -2.09 5.67 -1.45
CA ILE A 35 -3.06 4.96 -0.62
C ILE A 35 -2.68 5.17 0.85
N SER A 36 -3.66 5.52 1.68
CA SER A 36 -3.46 5.75 3.11
C SER A 36 -4.47 4.95 3.93
N ALA A 37 -4.05 4.51 5.12
CA ALA A 37 -4.88 3.88 6.13
C ALA A 37 -4.18 3.93 7.49
N ASP A 38 -4.90 3.63 8.56
CA ASP A 38 -4.29 3.40 9.87
C ASP A 38 -3.43 2.11 9.88
N ALA A 39 -2.58 1.99 10.90
CA ALA A 39 -1.65 0.87 11.03
C ALA A 39 -2.37 -0.50 11.17
N PHE A 40 -3.54 -0.52 11.81
CA PHE A 40 -4.31 -1.75 11.97
C PHE A 40 -4.83 -2.26 10.62
N THR A 41 -5.35 -1.36 9.81
CA THR A 41 -5.85 -1.67 8.46
C THR A 41 -4.70 -2.10 7.54
N TRP A 42 -3.54 -1.42 7.60
CA TRP A 42 -2.35 -1.85 6.86
C TRP A 42 -1.87 -3.25 7.25
N LYS A 43 -1.91 -3.58 8.55
CA LYS A 43 -1.62 -4.94 9.02
C LYS A 43 -2.55 -5.97 8.37
N GLN A 44 -3.86 -5.71 8.34
CA GLN A 44 -4.82 -6.62 7.68
C GLN A 44 -4.50 -6.82 6.19
N VAL A 45 -4.05 -5.77 5.49
CA VAL A 45 -3.63 -5.87 4.09
C VAL A 45 -2.38 -6.74 3.96
N LEU A 46 -1.34 -6.46 4.75
CA LEU A 46 -0.05 -7.16 4.65
C LEU A 46 -0.16 -8.63 5.11
N GLU A 47 -1.06 -8.96 6.03
CA GLU A 47 -1.41 -10.35 6.36
C GLU A 47 -2.31 -11.01 5.29
N GLY A 48 -2.84 -10.24 4.34
CA GLY A 48 -3.78 -10.67 3.30
C GLY A 48 -5.18 -11.00 3.81
N LYS A 49 -5.54 -10.51 5.01
CA LYS A 49 -6.90 -10.56 5.56
C LYS A 49 -7.82 -9.52 4.90
N LEU A 50 -7.23 -8.49 4.29
CA LEU A 50 -7.92 -7.46 3.51
C LEU A 50 -7.31 -7.34 2.11
N GLU A 51 -8.11 -7.57 1.07
CA GLU A 51 -7.68 -7.35 -0.32
C GLU A 51 -7.67 -5.83 -0.62
N PRO A 52 -6.58 -5.27 -1.20
CA PRO A 52 -6.41 -3.83 -1.38
C PRO A 52 -7.53 -3.14 -2.17
N ILE A 53 -7.93 -3.66 -3.33
CA ILE A 53 -8.91 -2.97 -4.18
C ILE A 53 -10.29 -2.98 -3.53
N SER A 54 -10.72 -4.13 -2.99
CA SER A 54 -11.93 -4.24 -2.18
C SER A 54 -11.87 -3.34 -0.94
N GLY A 55 -10.70 -3.19 -0.31
CA GLY A 55 -10.47 -2.29 0.81
C GLY A 55 -10.71 -0.82 0.43
N LEU A 56 -10.25 -0.42 -0.76
CA LEU A 56 -10.48 0.92 -1.32
C LEU A 56 -11.94 1.15 -1.68
N LEU A 57 -12.58 0.20 -2.38
CA LEU A 57 -13.99 0.30 -2.79
C LEU A 57 -14.94 0.39 -1.59
N ARG A 58 -14.60 -0.27 -0.48
CA ARG A 58 -15.38 -0.25 0.78
C ARG A 58 -15.00 0.91 1.71
N GLY A 59 -14.04 1.76 1.32
CA GLY A 59 -13.58 2.90 2.12
C GLY A 59 -12.75 2.55 3.35
N LYS A 60 -12.29 1.30 3.50
CA LYS A 60 -11.36 0.91 4.57
C LYS A 60 -9.95 1.45 4.31
N LEU A 61 -9.53 1.42 3.04
CA LEU A 61 -8.36 2.13 2.54
C LEU A 61 -8.82 3.42 1.87
N LYS A 62 -8.02 4.48 1.96
CA LYS A 62 -8.31 5.76 1.31
C LYS A 62 -7.35 6.00 0.16
N LEU A 63 -7.89 6.22 -1.05
CA LEU A 63 -7.12 6.74 -2.17
C LEU A 63 -7.03 8.26 -2.03
N THR A 64 -5.85 8.76 -1.66
CA THR A 64 -5.62 10.20 -1.46
C THR A 64 -5.15 10.90 -2.74
N LYS A 65 -4.53 10.15 -3.66
CA LYS A 65 -4.16 10.59 -5.00
C LYS A 65 -4.33 9.45 -6.01
N GLY A 66 -4.73 9.79 -7.23
CA GLY A 66 -4.90 8.84 -8.34
C GLY A 66 -6.37 8.60 -8.73
N ASN A 67 -6.57 7.74 -9.73
CA ASN A 67 -7.90 7.43 -10.27
C ASN A 67 -8.33 6.01 -9.90
N MET A 68 -9.41 5.88 -9.12
CA MET A 68 -9.91 4.60 -8.64
C MET A 68 -10.43 3.70 -9.78
N ALA A 69 -11.08 4.26 -10.81
CA ALA A 69 -11.59 3.48 -11.94
C ALA A 69 -10.45 2.83 -12.73
N VAL A 70 -9.31 3.50 -12.85
CA VAL A 70 -8.10 2.93 -13.45
C VAL A 70 -7.52 1.83 -12.56
N LEU A 71 -7.35 2.11 -11.26
CA LEU A 71 -6.75 1.18 -10.31
C LEU A 71 -7.56 -0.13 -10.16
N ALA A 72 -8.89 -0.05 -10.23
CA ALA A 72 -9.77 -1.21 -10.18
C ALA A 72 -9.57 -2.21 -11.34
N ARG A 73 -8.94 -1.80 -12.44
CA ARG A 73 -8.57 -2.72 -13.54
C ARG A 73 -7.31 -3.54 -13.26
N TYR A 74 -6.54 -3.16 -12.24
CA TYR A 74 -5.26 -3.77 -11.88
C TYR A 74 -5.33 -4.57 -10.57
N VAL A 75 -6.50 -5.16 -10.27
CA VAL A 75 -6.72 -5.97 -9.04
C VAL A 75 -5.68 -7.06 -8.87
N LEU A 76 -5.36 -7.79 -9.93
CA LEU A 76 -4.37 -8.87 -9.86
C LEU A 76 -2.98 -8.33 -9.51
N ALA A 77 -2.56 -7.21 -10.08
CA ALA A 77 -1.27 -6.59 -9.75
C ALA A 77 -1.22 -6.11 -8.28
N ALA A 78 -2.30 -5.50 -7.79
CA ALA A 78 -2.39 -5.09 -6.38
C ALA A 78 -2.32 -6.29 -5.43
N LYS A 79 -2.95 -7.41 -5.79
CA LYS A 79 -2.87 -8.67 -5.04
C LYS A 79 -1.44 -9.23 -5.04
N GLU A 80 -0.78 -9.27 -6.18
CA GLU A 80 0.59 -9.79 -6.27
C GLU A 80 1.60 -8.91 -5.54
N LEU A 81 1.39 -7.58 -5.49
CA LEU A 81 2.21 -6.68 -4.68
C LEU A 81 2.11 -7.02 -3.18
N VAL A 82 0.92 -7.34 -2.68
CA VAL A 82 0.73 -7.81 -1.30
C VAL A 82 1.31 -9.21 -1.09
N ASN A 83 1.17 -10.11 -2.06
CA ASN A 83 1.78 -11.44 -1.94
C ASN A 83 3.31 -11.35 -1.87
N GLY A 84 3.91 -10.48 -2.68
CA GLY A 84 5.35 -10.22 -2.65
C GLY A 84 5.81 -9.60 -1.33
N SER A 85 5.03 -8.67 -0.76
CA SER A 85 5.40 -8.03 0.51
C SER A 85 5.36 -8.99 1.71
N LYS A 86 4.54 -10.04 1.68
CA LYS A 86 4.47 -11.07 2.74
C LYS A 86 5.78 -11.85 2.93
N ALA A 87 6.63 -11.91 1.91
CA ALA A 87 7.94 -12.55 2.02
C ALA A 87 8.93 -11.71 2.86
N VAL A 88 8.62 -10.44 3.13
CA VAL A 88 9.45 -9.54 3.93
C VAL A 88 9.09 -9.71 5.41
N PRO A 89 10.03 -10.15 6.28
CA PRO A 89 9.81 -10.17 7.72
C PRO A 89 9.38 -8.79 8.21
N THR A 90 8.20 -8.72 8.81
CA THR A 90 7.56 -7.46 9.19
C THR A 90 7.14 -7.52 10.65
N GLN A 91 7.55 -6.52 11.43
CA GLN A 91 7.03 -6.28 12.78
C GLN A 91 5.95 -5.20 12.71
N PHE A 92 4.79 -5.48 13.31
CA PHE A 92 3.71 -4.51 13.36
C PHE A 92 3.72 -3.73 14.69
N PRO A 93 3.37 -2.44 14.67
CA PRO A 93 3.31 -1.62 15.88
C PRO A 93 2.39 -2.23 16.94
N GLY A 94 2.93 -2.47 18.14
CA GLY A 94 2.19 -3.09 19.26
C GLY A 94 2.30 -4.61 19.31
N GLU A 95 3.03 -5.22 18.38
CA GLU A 95 3.65 -6.53 18.55
C GLU A 95 5.10 -6.26 18.96
N GLU A 96 5.57 -6.92 20.02
CA GLU A 96 6.75 -6.57 20.84
C GLU A 96 8.08 -6.46 20.08
#